data_AF-A0A926HRN0-F1
#
_entry.id   AF-A0A926HRN0-F1
#
_cell.length_a   1.000
_cell.length_b   1.000
_cell.length_c   1.000
_cell.angle_alpha   90.00
_cell.angle_beta   90.00
_cell.angle_gamma   90.00
#
_symmetry.space_group_name_H-M   'P 1'
#
loop_
_entity.id
_entity.type
_entity.pdbx_description
1 polymer ?
#
loop_
_entity_poly.entity_id
_entity_poly.type
_entity_poly.pdbx_seq_one_letter_code
_entity_poly.pdbx_strand_id
1 'polypeptide(L)'
;MSRVTVDELLDELYEMLDRAAKLPLSGGKCLVDPEEVRSILNELRECLPEESRQARAIVADRSHILNDARREADSIVRTAEERARVMVNQDTIVRQAQDKANALLEQTQQKVREMRQASNDYVDDLMLRTDDALAATLSELRKTRQNIKATQRGGK
;
A
#
# COMPACT_ATOMS: atom_id res chain seq x y z
N MET A 1 16.61 15.85 48.93
CA MET A 1 17.85 16.64 48.94
C MET A 1 18.15 16.97 47.48
N SER A 2 18.04 18.24 47.09
CA SER A 2 18.36 18.67 45.74
C SER A 2 19.84 18.35 45.49
N ARG A 3 20.17 17.63 44.41
CA ARG A 3 21.57 17.45 44.00
C ARG A 3 22.05 18.81 43.52
N VAL A 4 23.12 19.33 44.12
CA VAL A 4 23.77 20.55 43.65
C VAL A 4 24.33 20.27 42.26
N THR A 5 23.98 21.10 41.30
CA THR A 5 24.43 20.96 39.91
C THR A 5 25.80 21.60 39.70
N VAL A 6 26.50 21.22 38.63
CA VAL A 6 27.77 21.85 38.27
C VAL A 6 27.61 23.36 38.07
N ASP A 7 26.48 23.79 37.49
CA ASP A 7 26.17 25.22 37.28
C ASP A 7 26.01 25.97 38.62
N GLU A 8 25.33 25.38 39.60
CA GLU A 8 25.16 25.99 40.94
C GLU A 8 26.51 26.14 41.67
N LEU A 9 27.42 25.16 41.56
CA LEU A 9 28.77 25.23 42.15
C LEU A 9 29.64 26.27 41.44
N LEU A 10 29.48 26.43 40.13
CA LEU A 10 30.17 27.47 39.37
C LEU A 10 29.68 28.87 39.77
N ASP A 11 28.36 29.03 39.90
CA ASP A 11 27.75 30.29 40.34
C ASP A 11 28.21 30.66 41.76
N GLU A 12 28.27 29.69 42.68
CA GLU A 12 28.80 29.91 44.04
C GLU A 12 30.27 30.35 44.02
N LEU A 13 31.10 29.74 43.18
CA LEU A 13 32.49 30.14 43.00
C LEU A 13 32.61 31.57 42.43
N TYR A 14 31.76 31.93 41.47
CA TYR A 14 31.71 33.29 40.93
C TYR A 14 31.27 34.31 41.98
N GLU A 15 30.23 34.02 42.76
CA GLU A 15 29.79 34.88 43.86
C GLU A 15 30.89 35.10 44.91
N MET A 16 31.64 34.04 45.23
CA MET A 16 32.76 34.11 46.17
C MET A 16 33.86 35.03 45.66
N LEU A 17 34.19 34.95 44.37
CA LEU A 17 35.17 35.83 43.73
C LEU A 17 34.69 37.28 43.66
N ASP A 18 33.41 37.52 43.41
CA ASP A 18 32.83 38.86 43.34
C ASP A 18 32.77 39.54 44.72
N ARG A 19 32.53 38.77 45.78
CA ARG A 19 32.49 39.25 47.18
C ARG A 19 33.87 39.36 47.83
N ALA A 20 34.90 38.80 47.22
CA ALA A 20 36.25 38.76 47.75
C ALA A 20 36.83 40.16 48.01
N ALA A 21 37.50 40.33 49.16
CA ALA A 21 38.04 41.62 49.58
C ALA A 21 39.19 42.06 48.64
N LYS A 22 39.03 43.21 47.98
CA LYS A 22 40.04 43.74 47.05
C LYS A 22 41.17 44.43 47.82
N LEU A 23 42.42 44.10 47.49
CA LEU A 23 43.60 44.66 48.14
C LEU A 23 44.04 45.97 47.43
N PRO A 24 44.17 47.12 48.13
CA PRO A 24 44.62 48.37 47.52
C PRO A 24 46.08 48.28 47.05
N LEU A 25 46.40 48.96 45.95
CA LEU A 25 47.73 48.96 45.31
C LEU A 25 48.24 47.58 44.82
N SER A 26 47.39 46.54 44.82
CA SER A 26 47.76 45.17 44.44
C SER A 26 47.63 44.83 42.95
N GLY A 27 47.12 45.76 42.14
CA GLY A 27 46.84 45.53 40.72
C GLY A 27 45.61 44.64 40.45
N GLY A 28 44.60 44.69 41.32
CA GLY A 28 43.33 43.97 41.12
C GLY A 28 43.24 42.60 41.81
N LYS A 29 44.16 42.28 42.73
CA LYS A 29 44.10 41.04 43.50
C LYS A 29 43.03 41.12 44.59
N CYS A 30 42.34 40.02 44.83
CA CYS A 30 41.40 39.85 45.92
C CYS A 30 41.89 38.79 46.91
N LEU A 31 41.45 38.90 48.16
CA LEU A 31 41.69 37.93 49.21
C LEU A 31 40.49 36.97 49.26
N VAL A 32 40.77 35.67 49.16
CA VAL A 32 39.77 34.59 49.17
C VAL A 32 40.24 33.52 50.15
N ASP A 33 39.30 32.83 50.81
CA ASP A 33 39.62 31.66 51.62
C ASP A 33 39.99 30.47 50.72
N PRO A 34 41.24 29.99 50.78
CA PRO A 34 41.68 28.87 49.95
C PRO A 34 40.99 27.54 50.30
N GLU A 35 40.46 27.36 51.51
CA GLU A 35 39.77 26.12 51.90
C GLU A 35 38.34 26.07 51.33
N GLU A 36 37.61 27.19 51.34
CA GLU A 36 36.27 27.28 50.74
C GLU A 36 36.33 27.06 49.21
N VAL A 37 37.27 27.72 48.52
CA VAL A 37 37.51 27.51 47.08
C VAL A 37 37.88 26.05 46.79
N ARG A 38 38.71 25.43 47.63
CA ARG A 38 39.13 24.04 47.45
C ARG A 38 37.96 23.07 47.66
N SER A 39 37.02 23.37 48.56
CA SER A 39 35.80 22.58 48.75
C SER A 39 34.96 22.57 47.48
N ILE A 40 34.64 23.75 46.94
CA ILE A 40 33.82 23.87 45.72
C ILE A 40 34.51 23.19 44.53
N LEU A 41 35.83 23.35 44.37
CA LEU A 41 36.58 22.69 43.31
C LEU A 41 36.61 21.16 43.46
N ASN A 42 36.62 20.63 44.68
CA ASN A 42 36.54 19.18 44.92
C ASN A 42 35.14 18.65 44.57
N GLU A 43 34.08 19.36 44.97
CA GLU A 43 32.70 19.00 44.64
C GLU A 43 32.45 19.04 43.12
N LEU A 44 32.95 20.06 42.43
CA LEU A 44 32.94 20.13 40.96
C LEU A 44 33.65 18.93 40.34
N ARG A 45 34.82 18.56 40.88
CA ARG A 45 35.60 17.41 40.38
C ARG A 45 34.87 16.07 40.60
N GLU A 46 34.05 15.97 41.63
CA GLU A 46 33.23 14.79 41.90
C GLU A 46 31.97 14.72 41.01
N CYS A 47 31.29 15.85 40.78
CA CYS A 47 30.04 15.91 40.01
C CYS A 47 30.25 15.89 38.47
N LEU A 48 31.28 16.58 37.96
CA LEU A 48 31.52 16.73 36.52
C LEU A 48 31.62 15.39 35.74
N PRO A 49 32.29 14.34 36.25
CA PRO A 49 32.34 13.05 35.57
C PRO A 49 30.98 12.36 35.45
N GLU A 50 30.10 12.50 36.46
CA GLU A 50 28.76 11.91 36.46
C GLU A 50 27.86 12.60 35.46
N GLU A 51 27.77 13.94 35.49
CA GLU A 51 27.00 14.72 34.50
C GLU A 51 27.48 14.48 33.07
N SER A 52 28.81 14.43 32.86
CA SER A 52 29.39 14.16 31.55
C SER A 52 29.10 12.74 31.06
N ARG A 53 28.99 11.76 31.97
CA ARG A 53 28.55 10.40 31.63
C ARG A 53 27.07 10.37 31.27
N GLN A 54 26.23 11.07 32.03
CA GLN A 54 24.80 11.17 31.79
C GLN A 54 24.50 11.85 30.45
N ALA A 55 25.15 12.95 30.13
CA ALA A 55 25.01 13.64 28.85
C ALA A 55 25.38 12.71 27.68
N ARG A 56 26.47 11.95 27.80
CA ARG A 56 26.88 10.97 26.79
C ARG A 56 25.87 9.83 26.64
N ALA A 57 25.30 9.35 27.75
CA ALA A 57 24.26 8.32 27.72
C ALA A 57 23.00 8.82 27.00
N ILE A 58 22.52 10.03 27.31
CA ILE A 58 21.36 10.64 26.63
C ILE A 58 21.58 10.75 25.12
N VAL A 59 22.78 11.17 24.70
CA VAL A 59 23.14 11.25 23.27
C VAL A 59 23.16 9.88 22.61
N ALA A 60 23.67 8.85 23.31
CA ALA A 60 23.67 7.48 22.80
C ALA A 60 22.25 6.93 22.67
N ASP A 61 21.41 7.11 23.69
CA ASP A 61 20.03 6.63 23.74
C ASP A 61 19.17 7.25 22.63
N ARG A 62 19.44 8.52 22.25
CA ARG A 62 18.76 9.17 21.12
C ARG A 62 18.86 8.34 19.84
N SER A 63 20.02 7.76 19.56
CA SER A 63 20.22 6.96 18.34
C SER A 63 19.41 5.65 18.40
N HIS A 64 19.31 5.05 19.59
CA HIS A 64 18.53 3.84 19.82
C HIS A 64 17.04 4.11 19.65
N ILE A 65 16.53 5.16 20.30
CA ILE A 65 15.12 5.57 20.23
C ILE A 65 14.70 5.83 18.78
N LEU A 66 15.53 6.52 18.00
CA LEU A 66 15.23 6.79 16.58
C LEU A 66 15.20 5.51 15.74
N ASN A 67 16.09 4.57 16.01
CA ASN A 67 16.10 3.29 15.29
C ASN A 67 14.89 2.42 15.63
N ASP A 68 14.51 2.38 16.90
CA ASP A 68 13.32 1.64 17.34
C ASP A 68 12.05 2.24 16.76
N ALA A 69 11.91 3.57 16.82
CA ALA A 69 10.76 4.27 16.23
C ALA A 69 10.65 4.02 14.72
N ARG A 70 11.78 3.97 14.00
CA ARG A 70 11.79 3.62 12.56
C ARG A 70 11.33 2.19 12.33
N ARG A 71 11.83 1.22 13.11
CA ARG A 71 11.42 -0.18 13.01
C ARG A 71 9.93 -0.36 13.32
N GLU A 72 9.43 0.34 14.32
CA GLU A 72 8.02 0.31 14.69
C GLU A 72 7.15 0.93 13.58
N ALA A 73 7.55 2.07 13.03
CA ALA A 73 6.87 2.69 11.90
C ALA A 73 6.82 1.76 10.66
N ASP A 74 7.94 1.14 10.30
CA ASP A 74 7.99 0.18 9.19
C ASP A 74 7.07 -1.03 9.45
N SER A 75 7.01 -1.52 10.69
CA SER A 75 6.12 -2.62 11.09
C SER A 75 4.64 -2.21 10.99
N ILE A 76 4.29 -1.00 11.41
CA ILE A 76 2.93 -0.44 11.31
C ILE A 76 2.51 -0.35 9.85
N VAL A 77 3.36 0.21 8.99
CA VAL A 77 3.08 0.36 7.55
C VAL A 77 2.85 -1.01 6.91
N ARG A 78 3.76 -1.98 7.14
CA ARG A 78 3.61 -3.34 6.62
C ARG A 78 2.30 -3.99 7.08
N THR A 79 1.95 -3.85 8.35
CA THR A 79 0.71 -4.41 8.90
C THR A 79 -0.53 -3.75 8.29
N ALA A 80 -0.49 -2.43 8.06
CA ALA A 80 -1.57 -1.69 7.43
C ALA A 80 -1.75 -2.10 5.96
N GLU A 81 -0.67 -2.24 5.21
CA GLU A 81 -0.69 -2.70 3.81
C GLU A 81 -1.27 -4.11 3.69
N GLU A 82 -0.86 -5.04 4.56
CA GLU A 82 -1.39 -6.40 4.55
C GLU A 82 -2.89 -6.42 4.88
N ARG A 83 -3.32 -5.64 5.89
CA ARG A 83 -4.75 -5.50 6.21
C ARG A 83 -5.54 -4.89 5.06
N ALA A 84 -5.00 -3.88 4.38
CA ALA A 84 -5.66 -3.27 3.23
C ALA A 84 -5.82 -4.27 2.09
N ARG A 85 -4.80 -5.08 1.80
CA ARG A 85 -4.90 -6.16 0.79
C ARG A 85 -5.96 -7.19 1.14
N VAL A 86 -5.99 -7.65 2.38
CA VAL A 86 -7.01 -8.58 2.86
C VAL A 86 -8.40 -7.95 2.76
N MET A 87 -8.55 -6.69 3.16
CA MET A 87 -9.82 -5.98 3.11
C MET A 87 -10.33 -5.80 1.69
N VAL A 88 -9.48 -5.42 0.73
CA VAL A 88 -9.86 -5.31 -0.69
C VAL A 88 -10.29 -6.66 -1.25
N ASN A 89 -9.57 -7.73 -0.93
CA ASN A 89 -9.91 -9.08 -1.40
C ASN A 89 -11.20 -9.61 -0.74
N GLN A 90 -11.45 -9.24 0.52
CA GLN A 90 -12.68 -9.58 1.23
C GLN A 90 -13.81 -8.59 0.94
N ASP A 91 -13.51 -7.48 0.26
CA ASP A 91 -14.49 -6.43 0.06
C ASP A 91 -15.62 -7.01 -0.77
N THR A 92 -16.82 -6.84 -0.24
CA THR A 92 -18.06 -7.31 -0.85
C THR A 92 -18.18 -6.85 -2.30
N ILE A 93 -17.56 -5.72 -2.65
CA ILE A 93 -17.49 -5.17 -3.99
C ILE A 93 -16.74 -6.10 -4.97
N VAL A 94 -15.55 -6.62 -4.60
CA VAL A 94 -14.77 -7.51 -5.48
C VAL A 94 -15.51 -8.83 -5.67
N ARG A 95 -16.07 -9.37 -4.59
CA ARG A 95 -16.88 -10.60 -4.65
C ARG A 95 -18.13 -10.41 -5.51
N GLN A 96 -18.89 -9.34 -5.31
CA GLN A 96 -20.05 -9.01 -6.13
C GLN A 96 -19.69 -8.75 -7.60
N ALA A 97 -18.53 -8.14 -7.86
CA ALA A 97 -18.04 -7.95 -9.22
C ALA A 97 -17.72 -9.29 -9.90
N GLN A 98 -17.08 -10.22 -9.17
CA GLN A 98 -16.80 -11.56 -9.67
C GLN A 98 -18.09 -12.35 -9.91
N ASP A 99 -19.05 -12.32 -8.99
CA ASP A 99 -20.34 -13.00 -9.12
C ASP A 99 -21.12 -12.45 -10.34
N LYS A 100 -21.15 -11.13 -10.53
CA LYS A 100 -21.75 -10.50 -11.72
C LYS A 100 -21.04 -10.88 -13.01
N ALA A 101 -19.71 -10.93 -13.01
CA ALA A 101 -18.92 -11.32 -14.18
C ALA A 101 -19.23 -12.78 -14.57
N ASN A 102 -19.28 -13.69 -13.59
CA ASN A 102 -19.61 -15.09 -13.81
C ASN A 102 -21.04 -15.24 -14.35
N ALA A 103 -22.03 -14.55 -13.77
CA ALA A 103 -23.41 -14.57 -14.24
C ALA A 103 -23.54 -14.04 -15.68
N LEU A 104 -22.80 -12.97 -16.02
CA LEU A 104 -22.76 -12.43 -17.38
C LEU A 104 -22.15 -13.43 -18.37
N LEU A 105 -21.08 -14.13 -17.98
CA LEU A 105 -20.46 -15.16 -18.80
C LEU A 105 -21.41 -16.32 -19.06
N GLU A 106 -22.11 -16.82 -18.04
CA GLU A 106 -23.10 -17.87 -18.17
C GLU A 106 -24.26 -17.45 -19.08
N GLN A 107 -24.81 -16.26 -18.87
CA GLN A 107 -25.86 -15.70 -19.72
C GLN A 107 -25.40 -15.55 -21.18
N THR A 108 -24.19 -15.07 -21.38
CA THR A 108 -23.60 -14.91 -22.72
C THR A 108 -23.42 -16.26 -23.41
N GLN A 109 -22.87 -17.25 -22.70
CA GLN A 109 -22.71 -18.60 -23.24
C GLN A 109 -24.05 -19.24 -23.60
N GLN A 110 -25.07 -19.05 -22.76
CA GLN A 110 -26.41 -19.54 -23.03
C GLN A 110 -27.00 -18.89 -24.28
N LYS A 111 -26.90 -17.56 -24.39
CA LYS A 111 -27.37 -16.82 -25.56
C LYS A 111 -26.63 -17.20 -26.85
N VAL A 112 -25.33 -17.48 -26.77
CA VAL A 112 -24.55 -17.99 -27.90
C VAL A 112 -25.02 -19.37 -28.33
N ARG A 113 -25.31 -20.27 -27.39
CA ARG A 113 -25.87 -21.60 -27.71
C ARG A 113 -27.22 -21.48 -28.40
N GLU A 114 -28.13 -20.67 -27.84
CA GLU A 114 -29.46 -20.42 -28.40
C GLU A 114 -29.37 -19.81 -29.81
N MET A 115 -28.50 -18.82 -30.00
CA MET A 115 -28.30 -18.17 -31.31
C MET A 115 -27.75 -19.15 -32.35
N ARG A 116 -26.82 -20.04 -31.97
CA ARG A 116 -26.32 -21.09 -32.87
C ARG A 116 -27.40 -22.08 -33.25
N GLN A 117 -28.21 -22.52 -32.28
CA GLN A 117 -29.30 -23.44 -32.55
C GLN A 117 -30.35 -22.81 -33.47
N ALA A 118 -30.81 -21.59 -33.17
CA ALA A 118 -31.74 -20.87 -34.04
C ALA A 118 -31.18 -20.65 -35.46
N SER A 119 -29.87 -20.42 -35.59
CA SER A 119 -29.22 -20.25 -36.90
C SER A 119 -29.18 -21.57 -37.68
N ASN A 120 -28.89 -22.70 -37.01
CA ASN A 120 -28.91 -24.01 -37.64
C ASN A 120 -30.33 -24.38 -38.08
N ASP A 121 -31.33 -24.19 -37.21
CA ASP A 121 -32.74 -24.46 -37.52
C ASP A 121 -33.22 -23.64 -38.72
N TYR A 122 -32.79 -22.36 -38.81
CA TYR A 122 -33.09 -21.50 -39.94
C TYR A 122 -32.43 -21.97 -41.25
N VAL A 123 -31.17 -22.41 -41.20
CA VAL A 123 -30.46 -22.96 -42.37
C VAL A 123 -31.13 -24.24 -42.85
N ASP A 124 -31.52 -25.13 -41.93
CA ASP A 124 -32.20 -26.38 -42.25
C ASP A 124 -33.58 -26.13 -42.89
N ASP A 125 -34.39 -25.20 -42.35
CA ASP A 125 -35.66 -24.80 -42.98
C ASP A 125 -35.45 -24.24 -44.39
N LEU A 126 -34.46 -23.36 -44.57
CA LEU A 126 -34.14 -22.78 -45.86
C LEU A 126 -33.70 -23.86 -46.87
N MET A 127 -32.89 -24.81 -46.44
CA MET A 127 -32.47 -25.94 -47.28
C MET A 127 -33.65 -26.83 -47.66
N LEU A 128 -34.52 -27.16 -46.72
CA LEU A 128 -35.72 -27.97 -46.96
C LEU A 128 -36.64 -27.30 -47.99
N ARG A 129 -36.94 -26.02 -47.80
CA ARG A 129 -37.78 -25.25 -48.74
C ARG A 129 -37.15 -25.14 -50.13
N THR A 130 -35.82 -25.05 -50.20
CA THR A 130 -35.09 -25.01 -51.47
C THR A 130 -35.14 -26.37 -52.18
N ASP A 131 -34.98 -27.47 -51.44
CA ASP A 131 -35.08 -28.83 -51.97
C ASP A 131 -36.49 -29.11 -52.53
N ASP A 132 -37.53 -28.75 -51.78
CA ASP A 132 -38.93 -28.87 -52.23
C ASP A 132 -39.19 -28.10 -53.53
N ALA A 133 -38.69 -26.87 -53.63
CA ALA A 133 -38.82 -26.05 -54.84
C ALA A 133 -38.07 -26.65 -56.03
N LEU A 134 -36.87 -27.19 -55.82
CA LEU A 134 -36.08 -27.88 -56.85
C LEU A 134 -36.75 -29.19 -57.30
N ALA A 135 -37.32 -29.96 -56.37
CA ALA A 135 -38.06 -31.18 -56.67
C ALA A 135 -39.32 -30.89 -57.51
N ALA A 136 -40.07 -29.84 -57.16
CA ALA A 136 -41.24 -29.40 -57.91
C ALA A 136 -40.87 -28.97 -59.34
N THR A 137 -39.87 -28.11 -59.48
CA THR A 137 -39.40 -27.63 -60.81
C THR A 137 -38.83 -28.77 -61.66
N LEU A 138 -38.09 -29.72 -61.07
CA LEU A 138 -37.60 -30.91 -61.79
C LEU A 138 -38.76 -31.81 -62.25
N SER A 139 -39.79 -31.99 -61.43
CA SER A 139 -41.00 -32.74 -61.79
C SER A 139 -41.72 -32.11 -62.98
N GLU A 140 -41.87 -30.79 -62.97
CA GLU A 140 -42.47 -30.04 -64.07
C GLU A 140 -41.64 -30.16 -65.35
N LEU A 141 -40.31 -30.04 -65.27
CA LEU A 141 -39.41 -30.23 -66.41
C LEU A 141 -39.51 -31.65 -67.00
N ARG A 142 -39.60 -32.67 -66.13
CA ARG A 142 -39.82 -34.08 -66.56
C ARG A 142 -41.15 -34.26 -67.28
N LYS A 143 -42.24 -33.66 -66.78
CA LYS A 143 -43.57 -33.66 -67.43
C LYS A 143 -43.52 -32.97 -68.80
N THR A 144 -42.94 -31.78 -68.87
CA THR A 144 -42.77 -31.03 -70.12
C THR A 144 -41.99 -31.83 -71.16
N ARG A 145 -40.90 -32.49 -70.75
CA ARG A 145 -40.11 -33.36 -71.63
C ARG A 145 -40.89 -34.58 -72.13
N GLN A 146 -41.72 -35.20 -71.27
CA GLN A 146 -42.60 -36.31 -71.67
C GLN A 146 -43.64 -35.85 -72.70
N ASN A 147 -44.28 -34.69 -72.47
CA ASN A 147 -45.27 -34.12 -73.38
C ASN A 147 -44.67 -33.86 -74.77
N ILE A 148 -43.48 -33.23 -74.86
CA ILE A 148 -42.77 -33.01 -76.13
C ILE A 148 -42.50 -34.34 -76.85
N LYS A 149 -42.02 -35.36 -76.13
CA LYS A 149 -41.74 -36.68 -76.71
C LYS A 149 -43.01 -37.40 -77.19
N ALA A 150 -44.14 -37.21 -76.52
CA ALA A 150 -45.43 -37.75 -76.94
C ALA A 150 -45.92 -37.07 -78.23
N THR A 151 -45.84 -35.73 -78.30
CA THR A 151 -46.18 -34.97 -79.51
C THR A 151 -45.33 -35.36 -80.72
N GLN A 152 -44.03 -35.62 -80.53
CA GLN A 152 -43.13 -36.09 -81.61
C GLN A 152 -43.46 -37.51 -82.12
N ARG A 153 -44.13 -38.36 -81.32
CA ARG A 153 -44.50 -39.73 -81.71
C ARG A 153 -45.86 -39.82 -82.40
N GLY A 154 -46.75 -38.85 -82.19
CA GLY A 154 -48.08 -38.80 -82.83
C GLY A 154 -48.10 -38.18 -84.23
N GLY A 155 -46.96 -37.70 -84.73
CA GLY A 155 -46.84 -37.00 -86.02
C GLY A 155 -46.37 -37.86 -87.20
N LYS A 156 -46.71 -39.15 -87.25
CA LYS A 156 -46.49 -40.02 -88.42
C LYS A 156 -47.79 -40.61 -88.91
#